data_AF-A0A961V4Q2-F1
#
_entry.id   AF-A0A961V4Q2-F1
#
_cell.length_a   1.000
_cell.length_b   1.000
_cell.length_c   1.000
_cell.angle_alpha   90.00
_cell.angle_beta   90.00
_cell.angle_gamma   90.00
#
_symmetry.space_group_name_H-M   'P 1'
#
loop_
_entity.id
_entity.type
_entity.pdbx_description
1 polymer ?
#
loop_
_entity_poly.entity_id
_entity_poly.type
_entity_poly.pdbx_seq_one_letter_code
_entity_poly.pdbx_strand_id
1 'polypeptide(L)' 'MAIALADKGLVTVFGGSGFLGRHVVRALLKRGWRVRAAVRRPDLAGYLQPLGMVG' A
#
# COMPACT_ATOMS: atom_id res chain seq x y z
N MET A 1 -16.01 8.21 -15.26
CA MET A 1 -16.42 6.80 -15.02
C MET A 1 -15.54 6.25 -13.90
N ALA A 2 -15.85 6.61 -12.65
CA ALA A 2 -15.09 6.15 -11.49
C ALA A 2 -15.61 4.77 -11.13
N ILE A 3 -14.76 3.76 -11.32
CA ILE A 3 -15.08 2.39 -10.94
C ILE A 3 -15.03 2.38 -9.41
N ALA A 4 -16.20 2.48 -8.78
CA ALA A 4 -16.36 2.05 -7.40
C ALA A 4 -16.23 0.52 -7.39
N LEU A 5 -15.00 0.03 -7.58
CA LEU A 5 -14.64 -1.32 -7.20
C LEU A 5 -14.96 -1.39 -5.71
N ALA A 6 -15.85 -2.28 -5.31
CA ALA A 6 -16.20 -2.50 -3.91
C ALA A 6 -14.91 -2.46 -3.09
N ASP A 7 -14.74 -1.38 -2.32
CA ASP A 7 -13.48 -1.05 -1.66
C ASP A 7 -13.21 -2.24 -0.73
N LYS A 8 -12.27 -3.13 -1.08
CA LYS A 8 -12.08 -4.40 -0.33
C LYS A 8 -11.85 -4.14 1.15
N GLY A 9 -11.38 -2.94 1.44
CA GLY A 9 -11.19 -2.38 2.76
C GLY A 9 -9.85 -1.66 2.82
N LEU A 10 -9.59 -1.11 3.99
CA LEU A 10 -8.34 -0.47 4.32
C LEU A 10 -7.49 -1.42 5.15
N VAL A 11 -6.27 -1.71 4.71
CA VAL A 11 -5.30 -2.56 5.42
C VAL A 11 -4.11 -1.73 5.89
N THR A 12 -3.72 -1.87 7.15
CA THR A 12 -2.50 -1.26 7.68
C THR A 12 -1.40 -2.31 7.78
N VAL A 13 -0.24 -2.04 7.16
CA VAL A 13 0.94 -2.91 7.20
C VAL A 13 2.04 -2.20 8.00
N PHE A 14 2.36 -2.74 9.17
CA PHE A 14 3.51 -2.29 9.95
C PHE A 14 4.81 -2.84 9.35
N GLY A 15 5.83 -1.99 9.24
CA GLY A 15 7.07 -2.34 8.56
C GLY A 15 6.91 -2.46 7.04
N GLY A 16 5.93 -1.75 6.45
CA GLY A 16 5.61 -1.84 5.02
C GLY A 16 6.74 -1.49 4.05
N SER A 17 7.78 -0.77 4.49
CA SER A 17 8.99 -0.50 3.70
C SER A 17 10.08 -1.57 3.84
N GLY A 18 9.98 -2.47 4.82
CA GLY A 18 11.00 -3.48 5.10
C GLY A 18 11.16 -4.53 4.00
N PHE A 19 12.05 -5.48 4.24
CA PHE A 19 12.38 -6.57 3.31
C PHE A 19 11.14 -7.28 2.75
N LEU A 20 10.29 -7.82 3.63
CA LEU A 20 9.06 -8.50 3.23
C LEU A 20 7.89 -7.53 3.02
N GLY A 21 7.81 -6.49 3.86
CA GLY A 21 6.70 -5.54 3.88
C GLY A 21 6.39 -4.93 2.50
N ARG A 22 7.43 -4.54 1.74
CA ARG A 22 7.25 -3.93 0.42
C ARG A 22 6.54 -4.86 -0.59
N HIS A 23 6.79 -6.16 -0.49
CA HIS A 23 6.21 -7.16 -1.38
C HIS A 23 4.76 -7.46 -0.99
N VAL A 24 4.48 -7.49 0.31
CA VAL A 24 3.11 -7.62 0.85
C VAL A 24 2.26 -6.42 0.43
N VAL A 25 2.77 -5.20 0.61
CA VAL A 25 2.10 -3.96 0.16
C VAL A 25 1.80 -4.03 -1.33
N ARG A 26 2.78 -4.39 -2.17
CA ARG A 26 2.58 -4.57 -3.62
C ARG A 26 1.50 -5.60 -3.95
N ALA A 27 1.50 -6.75 -3.27
CA ALA A 27 0.52 -7.81 -3.51
C ALA A 27 -0.90 -7.39 -3.12
N LEU A 28 -1.06 -6.67 -2.00
CA LEU A 28 -2.36 -6.14 -1.55
C LEU A 28 -2.89 -5.09 -2.53
N LEU A 29 -2.04 -4.15 -2.97
CA LEU A 29 -2.41 -3.11 -3.93
C LEU A 29 -2.84 -3.73 -5.27
N LYS A 30 -2.10 -4.74 -5.78
CA LYS A 30 -2.49 -5.50 -6.99
C LYS A 30 -3.83 -6.22 -6.87
N ARG A 31 -4.24 -6.56 -5.65
CA ARG A 31 -5.53 -7.22 -5.36
C ARG A 31 -6.68 -6.23 -5.16
N GLY A 32 -6.43 -4.93 -5.33
CA GLY A 32 -7.44 -3.87 -5.18
C GLY A 32 -7.73 -3.46 -3.73
N TRP A 33 -6.78 -3.69 -2.82
CA TRP A 33 -6.88 -3.17 -1.45
C TRP A 33 -6.27 -1.77 -1.35
N ARG A 34 -6.80 -0.96 -0.44
CA ARG A 34 -6.15 0.27 0.01
C ARG A 34 -5.18 -0.06 1.15
N VAL A 35 -3.96 0.45 1.09
CA VAL A 35 -2.91 0.09 2.04
C VAL A 35 -2.31 1.32 2.72
N ARG A 36 -2.26 1.30 4.05
CA ARG A 36 -1.46 2.21 4.89
C ARG A 36 -0.18 1.50 5.31
N ALA A 37 0.97 1.95 4.83
CA ALA A 37 2.26 1.43 5.26
C ALA A 37 2.77 2.22 6.48
N ALA A 38 2.70 1.64 7.67
CA ALA A 38 3.23 2.24 8.89
C ALA A 38 4.71 1.89 9.03
N VAL A 39 5.59 2.89 9.02
CA VAL A 39 7.05 2.74 9.04
C VAL A 39 7.67 3.76 9.99
N ARG A 40 8.81 3.43 10.60
CA ARG A 40 9.51 4.32 11.54
C ARG A 40 10.13 5.55 10.87
N ARG A 41 10.56 5.38 9.61
CA ARG A 41 11.23 6.41 8.80
C ARG A 41 10.48 6.58 7.47
N PRO A 42 9.40 7.39 7.44
CA PRO A 42 8.58 7.58 6.25
C PRO A 42 9.32 8.33 5.14
N ASP A 43 10.30 9.17 5.50
CA ASP A 43 11.23 9.88 4.60
C ASP A 43 11.94 8.94 3.61
N LEU A 44 12.26 7.71 4.05
CA LEU A 44 12.94 6.71 3.22
C LEU A 44 12.00 5.80 2.43
N ALA A 45 10.68 5.88 2.67
CA ALA A 45 9.70 4.93 2.15
C ALA A 45 8.91 5.43 0.91
N GLY A 46 9.34 6.54 0.31
CA GLY A 46 8.65 7.15 -0.85
C GLY A 46 8.46 6.22 -2.04
N TYR A 47 9.36 5.25 -2.24
CA TYR A 47 9.24 4.24 -3.30
C TYR A 47 8.02 3.31 -3.17
N LEU A 48 7.30 3.33 -2.03
CA LEU A 48 6.04 2.62 -1.87
C LEU A 48 4.87 3.37 -2.53
N GLN A 49 4.94 4.70 -2.70
CA GLN A 49 3.84 5.52 -3.23
C GLN A 49 3.48 5.18 -4.68
N PRO A 50 4.45 4.98 -5.61
CA PRO A 50 4.13 4.59 -6.98
C PRO A 50 3.53 3.18 -7.12
N LEU A 51 3.54 2.35 -6.07
CA LEU A 51 2.99 0.99 -6.12
C LEU A 51 1.46 0.96 -6.02
N GLY A 52 0.84 2.06 -5.57
CA GLY A 52 -0.60 2.16 -5.38
C GLY A 52 -1.30 2.89 -6.52
N MET A 53 -2.63 2.90 -6.46
CA MET A 53 -3.42 3.83 -7.27
C MET A 53 -3.31 5.24 -6.69
N VAL A 54 -3.20 6.25 -7.56
CA VAL A 54 -3.20 7.66 -7.18
C VAL A 54 -4.63 8.05 -6.82
N GLY A 55 -4.85 8.60 -5.62
CA GLY A 55 -6.15 9.02 -5.13
C GLY A 55 -6.09 9.62 -3.74
#